data_AF-X0UNG1-F1
#
_entry.id   AF-X0UNG1-F1
#
_cell.length_a   1.000
_cell.length_b   1.000
_cell.length_c   1.000
_cell.angle_alpha   90.00
_cell.angle_beta   90.00
_cell.angle_gamma   90.00
#
_symmetry.space_group_name_H-M   'P 1'
#
loop_
_entity.id
_entity.type
_entity.pdbx_description
1 polymer ?
#
loop_
_entity_poly.entity_id
_entity_poly.type
_entity_poly.pdbx_seq_one_letter_code
_entity_poly.pdbx_strand_id
1 'polypeptide(L)'
;MQKRKTVTRRQFIKGSIGAAAAFTIVPRHVLGGPGNTPPSEMFGGALIGCGGRGNGTFGGLGPNVEKRAICDVKFVGRTDDKMIYTDFRRVLERKDIDVVAIATPPHWHALISIAAMEAGKDVLCEKPMTRFIAEGRAVVEAQNRYKRIFQLGTYGRFGQSKNKDSILTHKIMASGLLKNCKAAHIN
;
A
#
# COMPACT_ATOMS: atom_id res chain seq x y z
N MET A 1 21.01 46.68 40.37
CA MET A 1 20.65 47.18 39.02
C MET A 1 21.28 46.28 37.95
N GLN A 2 20.50 45.46 37.25
CA GLN A 2 21.02 44.63 36.14
C GLN A 2 21.09 45.48 34.86
N LYS A 3 22.28 45.62 34.28
CA LYS A 3 22.51 46.31 32.99
C LYS A 3 21.84 45.53 31.85
N ARG A 4 20.89 46.14 31.16
CA ARG A 4 20.35 45.64 29.87
C ARG A 4 21.48 45.60 28.83
N LYS A 5 21.79 44.41 28.31
CA LYS A 5 22.70 44.24 27.17
C LYS A 5 21.98 44.72 25.89
N THR A 6 22.42 45.85 25.33
CA THR A 6 21.94 46.36 24.04
C THR A 6 22.50 45.50 22.90
N VAL A 7 21.61 44.78 22.19
CA VAL A 7 21.97 44.01 21.00
C VAL A 7 22.34 44.98 19.87
N THR A 8 23.56 44.88 19.36
CA THR A 8 24.03 45.76 18.28
C THR A 8 23.56 45.24 16.92
N ARG A 9 23.32 46.14 15.95
CA ARG A 9 22.89 45.77 14.57
C ARG A 9 23.78 44.70 13.93
N ARG A 10 25.09 44.71 14.24
CA ARG A 10 26.07 43.71 13.79
C ARG A 10 25.85 42.33 14.41
N GLN A 11 25.44 42.28 15.68
CA GLN A 11 25.04 41.03 16.35
C GLN A 11 23.71 40.50 15.81
N PHE A 12 22.78 41.39 15.45
CA PHE A 12 21.52 40.99 14.82
C PHE A 12 21.74 40.39 13.42
N ILE A 13 22.54 41.04 12.56
CA ILE A 13 22.88 40.51 11.22
C ILE A 13 23.66 39.19 11.31
N LYS A 14 24.60 39.07 12.25
CA LYS A 14 25.30 37.80 12.50
C LYS A 14 24.35 36.70 12.99
N GLY A 15 23.37 37.05 13.82
CA GLY A 15 22.33 36.11 14.29
C GLY A 15 21.35 35.70 13.19
N SER A 16 20.95 36.62 12.32
CA SER A 16 20.00 36.35 11.24
C SER A 16 20.59 35.53 10.09
N ILE A 17 21.88 35.71 9.77
CA ILE A 17 22.59 34.83 8.80
C ILE A 17 22.65 33.39 9.32
N GLY A 18 22.91 33.18 10.62
CA GLY A 18 22.89 31.86 11.23
C GLY A 18 21.50 31.20 11.24
N ALA A 19 20.44 32.00 11.45
CA ALA A 19 19.06 31.51 11.44
C ALA A 19 18.56 31.19 10.03
N ALA A 20 18.95 31.95 9.00
CA ALA A 20 18.57 31.68 7.61
C ALA A 20 19.21 30.39 7.06
N ALA A 21 20.45 30.09 7.42
CA ALA A 21 21.14 28.86 7.02
C ALA A 21 20.47 27.60 7.59
N ALA A 22 19.87 27.68 8.80
CA ALA A 22 19.17 26.55 9.42
C ALA A 22 17.97 26.05 8.60
N PHE A 23 17.31 26.93 7.82
CA PHE A 23 16.20 26.55 6.93
C PHE A 23 16.65 25.88 5.63
N THR A 24 17.94 25.94 5.29
CA THR A 24 18.48 25.32 4.07
C THR A 24 18.93 23.87 4.27
N ILE A 25 19.07 23.43 5.52
CA ILE A 25 19.41 22.04 5.85
C ILE A 25 18.10 21.24 5.95
N VAL A 26 17.55 20.90 4.80
CA VAL A 26 16.42 19.96 4.72
C VAL A 26 17.00 18.54 4.60
N PRO A 27 16.66 17.60 5.51
CA PRO A 27 17.16 16.23 5.43
C PRO A 27 16.84 15.59 4.08
N ARG A 28 17.81 14.83 3.54
CA ARG A 28 17.71 14.21 2.20
C ARG A 28 16.50 13.29 2.01
N HIS A 29 15.96 12.73 3.10
CA HIS A 29 14.74 11.92 3.07
C HIS A 29 13.47 12.76 2.83
N VAL A 30 13.49 14.08 3.07
CA VAL A 30 12.33 14.97 2.89
C VAL A 30 12.20 15.44 1.43
N LEU A 31 13.32 15.71 0.76
CA LEU A 31 13.33 16.20 -0.62
C LEU A 31 13.19 15.09 -1.67
N GLY A 32 13.38 13.83 -1.28
CA GLY A 32 13.50 12.72 -2.22
C GLY A 32 14.84 12.76 -2.95
N GLY A 33 15.44 11.59 -3.15
CA GLY A 33 16.73 11.48 -3.84
C GLY A 33 17.02 10.02 -4.22
N PRO A 34 18.14 9.73 -4.90
CA PRO A 34 18.48 8.36 -5.27
C PRO A 34 18.44 7.44 -4.04
N GLY A 35 17.51 6.48 -4.04
CA GLY A 35 17.29 5.54 -2.94
C GLY A 35 16.38 6.00 -1.78
N ASN A 36 15.82 7.21 -1.82
CA ASN A 36 14.87 7.69 -0.80
C ASN A 36 13.59 8.24 -1.46
N THR A 37 12.46 7.62 -1.16
CA THR A 37 11.13 8.12 -1.52
C THR A 37 10.73 9.24 -0.54
N PRO A 38 10.37 10.44 -1.02
CA PRO A 38 9.93 11.52 -0.15
C PRO A 38 8.60 11.16 0.55
N PRO A 39 8.33 11.67 1.77
CA PRO A 39 7.10 11.36 2.52
C PRO A 39 5.81 11.65 1.76
N SER A 40 5.81 12.62 0.84
CA SER A 40 4.66 12.96 0.00
C SER A 40 4.28 11.88 -1.01
N GLU A 41 5.20 10.96 -1.33
CA GLU A 41 5.00 9.84 -2.24
C GLU A 41 4.80 8.50 -1.51
N MET A 42 4.72 8.54 -0.18
CA MET A 42 4.50 7.38 0.67
C MET A 42 3.01 7.24 1.00
N PHE A 43 2.46 6.06 0.78
CA PHE A 43 1.07 5.72 1.15
C PHE A 43 1.04 4.98 2.48
N GLY A 44 0.01 5.25 3.28
CA GLY A 44 -0.31 4.45 4.45
C GLY A 44 -0.96 3.13 4.06
N GLY A 45 -0.37 2.02 4.47
CA GLY A 45 -0.88 0.68 4.21
C GLY A 45 -1.33 -0.04 5.47
N ALA A 46 -2.32 -0.92 5.33
CA ALA A 46 -2.65 -1.90 6.36
C ALA A 46 -2.75 -3.33 5.84
N LEU A 47 -2.36 -4.29 6.68
CA LEU A 47 -2.52 -5.71 6.42
C LEU A 47 -3.71 -6.26 7.21
N ILE A 48 -4.69 -6.83 6.53
CA ILE A 48 -5.85 -7.51 7.13
C ILE A 48 -5.72 -9.00 6.81
N GLY A 49 -5.48 -9.84 7.82
CA GLY A 49 -5.10 -11.24 7.66
C GLY A 49 -3.58 -11.42 7.74
N CYS A 50 -3.09 -11.73 8.92
CA CYS A 50 -1.67 -11.87 9.26
C CYS A 50 -1.23 -13.35 9.29
N GLY A 51 -1.84 -14.20 8.45
CA GLY A 51 -1.45 -15.60 8.24
C GLY A 51 -0.24 -15.74 7.31
N GLY A 52 0.05 -16.97 6.85
CA GLY A 52 1.26 -17.26 6.06
C GLY A 52 1.41 -16.43 4.77
N ARG A 53 0.30 -16.07 4.11
CA ARG A 53 0.31 -15.22 2.90
C ARG A 53 0.32 -13.72 3.19
N GLY A 54 0.06 -13.29 4.43
CA GLY A 54 -0.19 -11.89 4.78
C GLY A 54 0.97 -10.97 4.44
N ASN A 55 2.18 -11.29 4.90
CA ASN A 55 3.36 -10.45 4.65
C ASN A 55 3.73 -10.38 3.16
N GLY A 56 3.61 -11.49 2.43
CA GLY A 56 3.85 -11.52 0.98
C GLY A 56 2.84 -10.66 0.21
N THR A 57 1.58 -10.67 0.66
CA THR A 57 0.51 -9.85 0.09
C THR A 57 0.76 -8.37 0.32
N PHE A 58 1.08 -7.99 1.55
CA PHE A 58 1.44 -6.61 1.86
C PHE A 58 2.66 -6.15 1.05
N GLY A 59 3.70 -6.99 0.93
CA GLY A 59 4.87 -6.67 0.12
C GLY A 59 4.56 -6.46 -1.37
N GLY A 60 3.47 -7.02 -1.87
CA GLY A 60 2.98 -6.80 -3.24
C GLY A 60 2.49 -5.37 -3.52
N LEU A 61 2.23 -4.56 -2.48
CA LEU A 61 1.89 -3.15 -2.61
C LEU A 61 3.09 -2.29 -3.07
N GLY A 62 4.30 -2.82 -2.95
CA GLY A 62 5.53 -2.13 -3.36
C GLY A 62 6.18 -1.31 -2.26
N PRO A 63 7.33 -0.69 -2.57
CA PRO A 63 8.20 -0.05 -1.58
C PRO A 63 7.65 1.28 -1.03
N ASN A 64 6.74 1.92 -1.74
CA ASN A 64 6.20 3.24 -1.37
C ASN A 64 4.97 3.14 -0.44
N VAL A 65 4.77 1.99 0.20
CA VAL A 65 3.65 1.78 1.13
C VAL A 65 4.18 1.42 2.51
N GLU A 66 3.94 2.32 3.46
CA GLU A 66 4.33 2.16 4.86
C GLU A 66 3.28 1.34 5.61
N LYS A 67 3.69 0.26 6.27
CA LYS A 67 2.77 -0.55 7.09
C LYS A 67 2.43 0.18 8.38
N ARG A 68 1.22 0.73 8.46
CA ARG A 68 0.70 1.50 9.61
C ARG A 68 -0.28 0.73 10.48
N ALA A 69 -0.82 -0.38 9.98
CA ALA A 69 -1.67 -1.27 10.75
C ALA A 69 -1.54 -2.73 10.33
N ILE A 70 -1.79 -3.62 11.27
CA ILE A 70 -2.03 -5.04 11.08
C ILE A 70 -3.31 -5.44 11.81
N CYS A 71 -4.12 -6.28 11.16
CA CYS A 71 -5.37 -6.78 11.71
C CYS A 71 -5.48 -8.28 11.56
N ASP A 72 -5.79 -8.98 12.65
CA ASP A 72 -6.05 -10.43 12.65
C ASP A 72 -6.73 -10.87 13.95
N VAL A 73 -7.63 -11.85 13.87
CA VAL A 73 -8.30 -12.44 15.04
C VAL A 73 -7.34 -13.14 15.99
N LYS A 74 -6.13 -13.54 15.55
CA LYS A 74 -5.09 -14.09 16.43
C LYS A 74 -4.58 -13.11 17.48
N PHE A 75 -4.89 -11.82 17.33
CA PHE A 75 -4.53 -10.79 18.30
C PHE A 75 -5.60 -10.60 19.39
N VAL A 76 -6.68 -11.38 19.40
CA VAL A 76 -7.69 -11.36 20.46
C VAL A 76 -7.02 -11.53 21.83
N GLY A 77 -7.41 -10.68 22.79
CA GLY A 77 -6.78 -10.59 24.11
C GLY A 77 -5.59 -9.63 24.18
N ARG A 78 -5.14 -9.06 23.06
CA ARG A 78 -4.24 -7.90 23.05
C ARG A 78 -5.06 -6.62 23.04
N THR A 79 -4.58 -5.61 23.75
CA THR A 79 -5.15 -4.26 23.66
C THR A 79 -4.89 -3.73 22.25
N ASP A 80 -5.95 -3.34 21.55
CA ASP A 80 -5.81 -2.62 20.28
C ASP A 80 -4.94 -1.37 20.53
N ASP A 81 -3.88 -1.24 19.75
CA ASP A 81 -3.02 -0.06 19.76
C ASP A 81 -3.07 0.62 18.39
N LYS A 82 -2.19 1.60 18.15
CA LYS A 82 -2.16 2.27 16.83
C LYS A 82 -1.73 1.36 15.69
N MET A 83 -1.12 0.20 15.96
CA MET A 83 -0.57 -0.71 14.96
C MET A 83 -1.33 -2.04 14.87
N ILE A 84 -1.82 -2.60 15.98
CA ILE A 84 -2.41 -3.93 16.08
C ILE A 84 -3.91 -3.81 16.33
N TYR A 85 -4.69 -4.48 15.50
CA TYR A 85 -6.15 -4.50 15.56
C TYR A 85 -6.68 -5.92 15.53
N THR A 86 -7.76 -6.15 16.26
CA THR A 86 -8.54 -7.39 16.19
C THR A 86 -9.74 -7.28 15.24
N ASP A 87 -10.21 -6.06 15.00
CA ASP A 87 -11.34 -5.73 14.15
C ASP A 87 -10.92 -4.85 12.97
N PHE A 88 -11.14 -5.35 11.75
CA PHE A 88 -10.75 -4.63 10.54
C PHE A 88 -11.53 -3.32 10.36
N ARG A 89 -12.74 -3.21 10.91
CA ARG A 89 -13.58 -2.00 10.78
C ARG A 89 -12.87 -0.78 11.39
N ARG A 90 -12.20 -0.97 12.53
CA ARG A 90 -11.38 0.06 13.19
C ARG A 90 -10.18 0.48 12.34
N VAL A 91 -9.60 -0.44 11.57
CA VAL A 91 -8.56 -0.12 10.59
C VAL A 91 -9.13 0.73 9.45
N LEU A 92 -10.34 0.44 8.98
CA LEU A 92 -10.96 1.18 7.89
C LEU A 92 -11.31 2.63 8.27
N GLU A 93 -11.63 2.90 9.53
CA GLU A 93 -11.90 4.25 10.07
C GLU A 93 -10.67 5.18 10.07
N ARG A 94 -9.46 4.63 9.96
CA ARG A 94 -8.22 5.42 10.02
C ARG A 94 -8.00 6.24 8.76
N LYS A 95 -7.81 7.54 8.95
CA LYS A 95 -7.53 8.51 7.86
C LYS A 95 -6.11 8.44 7.33
N ASP A 96 -5.19 7.82 8.06
CA ASP A 96 -3.78 7.69 7.69
C ASP A 96 -3.47 6.39 6.93
N ILE A 97 -4.50 5.66 6.49
CA ILE A 97 -4.40 4.48 5.64
C ILE A 97 -5.06 4.81 4.31
N ASP A 98 -4.33 4.58 3.22
CA ASP A 98 -4.77 4.80 1.84
C ASP A 98 -5.12 3.47 1.16
N VAL A 99 -4.40 2.40 1.49
CA VAL A 99 -4.51 1.09 0.84
C VAL A 99 -4.51 -0.07 1.85
N VAL A 100 -5.28 -1.12 1.57
CA VAL A 100 -5.32 -2.35 2.38
C VAL A 100 -4.89 -3.57 1.57
N ALA A 101 -4.05 -4.40 2.18
CA ALA A 101 -3.75 -5.75 1.74
C ALA A 101 -4.63 -6.75 2.50
N ILE A 102 -5.49 -7.47 1.80
CA ILE A 102 -6.42 -8.46 2.36
C ILE A 102 -5.89 -9.85 2.07
N ALA A 103 -5.50 -10.58 3.12
CA ALA A 103 -5.00 -11.95 3.09
C ALA A 103 -5.71 -12.83 4.13
N THR A 104 -7.01 -12.62 4.30
CA THR A 104 -7.88 -13.42 5.15
C THR A 104 -8.30 -14.72 4.44
N PRO A 105 -9.07 -15.62 5.09
CA PRO A 105 -9.71 -16.72 4.37
C PRO A 105 -10.70 -16.20 3.29
N PRO A 106 -10.88 -16.91 2.16
CA PRO A 106 -11.55 -16.38 0.97
C PRO A 106 -13.02 -16.00 1.15
N HIS A 107 -13.70 -16.54 2.15
CA HIS A 107 -15.09 -16.18 2.48
C HIS A 107 -15.23 -14.78 3.11
N TRP A 108 -14.12 -14.16 3.53
CA TRP A 108 -14.11 -12.78 4.05
C TRP A 108 -13.68 -11.75 3.01
N HIS A 109 -13.07 -12.17 1.90
CA HIS A 109 -12.47 -11.26 0.93
C HIS A 109 -13.46 -10.24 0.36
N ALA A 110 -14.64 -10.70 -0.08
CA ALA A 110 -15.65 -9.83 -0.67
C ALA A 110 -16.11 -8.74 0.31
N LEU A 111 -16.51 -9.17 1.51
CA LEU A 111 -17.01 -8.29 2.57
C LEU A 111 -15.99 -7.20 2.91
N ILE A 112 -14.75 -7.60 3.18
CA ILE A 112 -13.69 -6.67 3.59
C ILE A 112 -13.31 -5.75 2.43
N SER A 113 -13.26 -6.27 1.20
CA SER A 113 -12.93 -5.46 0.01
C SER A 113 -13.99 -4.39 -0.25
N ILE A 114 -15.27 -4.74 -0.16
CA ILE A 114 -16.38 -3.80 -0.34
C ILE A 114 -16.34 -2.74 0.76
N ALA A 115 -16.21 -3.15 2.03
CA ALA A 115 -16.14 -2.24 3.16
C ALA A 115 -14.92 -1.30 3.07
N ALA A 116 -13.77 -1.81 2.63
CA ALA A 116 -12.57 -1.00 2.44
C ALA A 116 -12.75 0.05 1.35
N MET A 117 -13.33 -0.33 0.21
CA MET A 117 -13.59 0.60 -0.88
C MET A 117 -14.65 1.65 -0.51
N GLU A 118 -15.68 1.25 0.24
CA GLU A 118 -16.67 2.15 0.80
C GLU A 118 -16.04 3.16 1.78
N ALA A 119 -15.06 2.72 2.58
CA ALA A 119 -14.25 3.58 3.44
C ALA A 119 -13.19 4.42 2.70
N GLY A 120 -13.22 4.43 1.36
CA GLY A 120 -12.33 5.24 0.54
C GLY A 120 -10.93 4.65 0.31
N LYS A 121 -10.70 3.38 0.67
CA LYS A 121 -9.39 2.71 0.58
C LYS A 121 -9.24 1.93 -0.72
N ASP A 122 -8.03 1.93 -1.26
CA ASP A 122 -7.65 1.02 -2.33
C ASP A 122 -7.37 -0.38 -1.77
N VAL A 123 -7.54 -1.41 -2.60
CA VAL A 123 -7.55 -2.81 -2.15
C VAL A 123 -6.63 -3.67 -2.99
N LEU A 124 -5.70 -4.36 -2.33
CA LEU A 124 -5.00 -5.54 -2.86
C LEU A 124 -5.52 -6.78 -2.13
N CYS A 125 -6.24 -7.65 -2.82
CA CYS A 125 -6.88 -8.83 -2.22
C CYS A 125 -6.20 -10.12 -2.69
N GLU A 126 -5.93 -11.07 -1.79
CA GLU A 126 -5.41 -12.40 -2.15
C GLU A 126 -6.39 -13.21 -3.00
N LYS A 127 -5.83 -14.19 -3.71
CA LYS A 127 -6.61 -15.19 -4.44
C LYS A 127 -6.99 -16.36 -3.53
N PRO A 128 -8.12 -17.05 -3.78
CA PRO A 128 -9.16 -16.71 -4.75
C PRO A 128 -9.96 -15.47 -4.31
N MET A 129 -10.50 -14.72 -5.28
CA MET A 129 -11.15 -13.42 -5.02
C MET A 129 -12.34 -13.54 -4.06
N THR A 130 -13.21 -14.52 -4.26
CA THR A 130 -14.43 -14.76 -3.47
C THR A 130 -14.79 -16.25 -3.49
N ARG A 131 -15.78 -16.66 -2.69
CA ARG A 131 -16.31 -18.03 -2.71
C ARG A 131 -17.38 -18.21 -3.79
N PHE A 132 -18.17 -17.16 -4.04
CA PHE A 132 -19.28 -17.20 -4.98
C PHE A 132 -19.14 -16.12 -6.07
N ILE A 133 -19.70 -16.40 -7.25
CA ILE A 133 -19.70 -15.46 -8.40
C ILE A 133 -20.46 -14.17 -8.04
N ALA A 134 -21.58 -14.28 -7.32
CA ALA A 134 -22.38 -13.14 -6.89
C ALA A 134 -21.56 -12.16 -6.03
N GLU A 135 -20.72 -12.67 -5.13
CA GLU A 135 -19.81 -11.85 -4.33
C GLU A 135 -18.79 -11.13 -5.21
N GLY A 136 -18.26 -11.80 -6.24
CA GLY A 136 -17.32 -11.19 -7.18
C GLY A 136 -17.97 -10.03 -7.96
N ARG A 137 -19.23 -10.20 -8.39
CA ARG A 137 -20.02 -9.13 -9.02
C ARG A 137 -20.24 -7.95 -8.07
N ALA A 138 -20.57 -8.21 -6.81
CA ALA A 138 -20.73 -7.17 -5.80
C ALA A 138 -19.43 -6.37 -5.56
N VAL A 139 -18.27 -7.03 -5.57
CA VAL A 139 -16.97 -6.34 -5.49
C VAL A 139 -16.75 -5.44 -6.70
N VAL A 140 -17.06 -5.90 -7.92
CA VAL A 140 -16.96 -5.08 -9.15
C VAL A 140 -17.90 -3.88 -9.09
N GLU A 141 -19.12 -4.07 -8.61
CA GLU A 141 -20.08 -2.98 -8.42
C GLU A 141 -19.58 -1.95 -7.41
N ALA A 142 -19.07 -2.39 -6.25
CA ALA A 142 -18.50 -1.50 -5.24
C ALA A 142 -17.28 -0.73 -5.77
N GLN A 143 -16.39 -1.40 -6.51
CA GLN A 143 -15.25 -0.78 -7.18
C GLN A 143 -15.71 0.33 -8.14
N ASN A 144 -16.72 0.06 -8.96
CA ASN A 144 -17.30 1.02 -9.88
C ASN A 144 -18.03 2.18 -9.18
N ARG A 145 -18.69 1.90 -8.06
CA ARG A 145 -19.43 2.89 -7.27
C ARG A 145 -18.51 3.86 -6.53
N TYR A 146 -17.53 3.32 -5.80
CA TYR A 146 -16.63 4.11 -4.95
C TYR A 146 -15.37 4.60 -5.67
N LYS A 147 -15.19 4.21 -6.95
CA LYS A 147 -14.05 4.63 -7.80
C LYS A 147 -12.72 4.41 -7.11
N ARG A 148 -12.56 3.24 -6.51
CA ARG A 148 -11.33 2.78 -5.83
C ARG A 148 -10.58 1.80 -6.73
N ILE A 149 -9.30 1.62 -6.46
CA ILE A 149 -8.49 0.61 -7.12
C ILE A 149 -8.71 -0.72 -6.39
N PHE A 150 -9.11 -1.74 -7.13
CA PHE A 150 -9.15 -3.11 -6.65
C PHE A 150 -8.23 -3.97 -7.52
N GLN A 151 -7.25 -4.62 -6.88
CA GLN A 151 -6.32 -5.53 -7.53
C GLN A 151 -6.40 -6.90 -6.85
N LEU A 152 -6.59 -7.95 -7.66
CA LEU A 152 -6.44 -9.32 -7.20
C LEU A 152 -4.94 -9.73 -7.24
N GLY A 153 -4.47 -10.34 -6.16
CA GLY A 153 -3.11 -10.83 -5.91
C GLY A 153 -2.75 -12.03 -6.78
N THR A 154 -2.77 -11.86 -8.09
CA THR A 154 -2.34 -12.86 -9.06
C THR A 154 -0.83 -12.74 -9.25
N TYR A 155 -0.04 -13.14 -8.23
CA TYR A 155 1.43 -12.95 -8.22
C TYR A 155 2.14 -13.59 -9.41
N GLY A 156 1.56 -14.64 -10.00
CA GLY A 156 2.03 -15.22 -11.26
C GLY A 156 1.97 -14.27 -12.45
N ARG A 157 1.37 -13.08 -12.33
CA ARG A 157 1.41 -11.98 -13.31
C ARG A 157 2.32 -10.83 -12.88
N PHE A 158 2.57 -10.67 -11.58
CA PHE A 158 3.42 -9.59 -11.07
C PHE A 158 4.87 -9.84 -11.48
N GLY A 159 5.51 -8.83 -12.06
CA GLY A 159 6.88 -8.93 -12.54
C GLY A 159 7.07 -9.79 -13.80
N GLN A 160 6.06 -10.51 -14.29
CA GLN A 160 6.18 -11.28 -15.54
C GLN A 160 6.40 -10.38 -16.75
N SER A 161 5.89 -9.14 -16.72
CA SER A 161 6.19 -8.13 -17.73
C SER A 161 7.68 -7.73 -17.80
N LYS A 162 8.50 -8.13 -16.82
CA LYS A 162 9.95 -7.92 -16.79
C LYS A 162 10.74 -9.18 -17.14
N ASN A 163 10.11 -10.36 -17.13
CA ASN A 163 10.76 -11.61 -17.48
C ASN A 163 10.82 -11.74 -19.01
N LYS A 164 12.04 -11.82 -19.56
CA LYS A 164 12.27 -11.92 -21.02
C LYS A 164 11.55 -13.12 -21.65
N ASP A 165 11.53 -14.26 -20.97
CA ASP A 165 10.89 -15.47 -21.46
C ASP A 165 9.37 -15.29 -21.49
N SER A 166 8.78 -14.78 -20.41
CA SER A 166 7.34 -14.48 -20.36
C SER A 166 6.92 -13.46 -21.42
N ILE A 167 7.74 -12.44 -21.68
CA ILE A 167 7.52 -11.47 -22.76
C ILE A 167 7.61 -12.17 -24.13
N LEU A 168 8.61 -13.02 -24.34
CA LEU A 168 8.78 -13.75 -25.60
C LEU A 168 7.62 -14.72 -25.83
N THR A 169 7.23 -15.50 -24.83
CA THR A 169 6.06 -16.39 -24.87
C THR A 169 4.80 -15.60 -25.21
N HIS A 170 4.57 -14.46 -24.56
CA HIS A 170 3.44 -13.60 -24.89
C HIS A 170 3.49 -13.10 -26.34
N LYS A 171 4.65 -12.67 -26.84
CA LYS A 171 4.83 -12.24 -28.24
C LYS A 171 4.59 -13.38 -29.24
N ILE A 172 5.10 -14.58 -28.96
CA ILE A 172 4.89 -15.76 -29.82
C ILE A 172 3.40 -16.12 -29.87
N MET A 173 2.72 -16.09 -28.72
CA MET A 173 1.27 -16.34 -28.64
C MET A 173 0.47 -15.25 -29.38
N ALA A 174 0.79 -13.97 -29.15
CA ALA A 174 0.06 -12.82 -29.70
C ALA A 174 0.31 -12.60 -31.20
N SER A 175 1.48 -12.96 -31.71
CA SER A 175 1.83 -12.82 -33.13
C SER A 175 1.11 -13.81 -34.06
N GLY A 176 0.43 -14.81 -33.50
CA GLY A 176 -0.20 -15.87 -34.29
C GLY A 176 0.78 -16.86 -34.92
N LEU A 177 2.08 -16.80 -34.57
CA LEU A 177 3.12 -17.71 -35.08
C LEU A 177 2.79 -19.19 -34.82
N LEU A 178 2.12 -19.49 -33.70
CA LEU A 178 1.73 -20.84 -33.32
C LEU A 178 0.52 -21.37 -34.11
N LYS A 179 -0.13 -20.53 -34.94
CA LYS A 179 -1.35 -20.82 -35.71
C LYS A 179 -2.49 -21.38 -34.84
N ASN A 180 -2.48 -22.69 -34.56
CA ASN A 180 -3.49 -23.39 -33.78
C ASN A 180 -2.89 -24.01 -32.51
N CYS A 181 -3.14 -23.41 -31.35
CA CYS A 181 -2.80 -23.99 -30.05
C CYS A 181 -3.90 -24.97 -29.62
N LYS A 182 -3.68 -26.28 -29.77
CA LYS A 182 -4.69 -27.31 -29.48
C LYS A 182 -4.86 -27.63 -28.00
N ALA A 183 -3.83 -27.39 -27.19
CA ALA A 183 -3.85 -27.64 -25.75
C ALA A 183 -2.79 -26.80 -25.04
N ALA A 184 -3.08 -26.43 -23.79
CA ALA A 184 -2.13 -25.83 -22.87
C ALA A 184 -2.01 -26.73 -21.64
N HIS A 185 -0.78 -27.10 -21.28
CA HIS A 185 -0.51 -27.88 -20.08
C HIS A 185 -0.02 -26.95 -18.97
N ILE A 186 -0.65 -27.03 -17.81
CA ILE A 186 -0.29 -26.26 -16.62
C ILE A 186 0.14 -27.29 -15.58
N ASN A 187 1.45 -27.31 -15.29
CA ASN A 187 2.05 -28.15 -14.25
C ASN A 187 1.80 -27.56 -12.86
#